data_AF-A0A1V1P4M1-F1
#
_entry.id   AF-A0A1V1P4M1-F1
#
_cell.length_a   1.000
_cell.length_b   1.000
_cell.length_c   1.000
_cell.angle_alpha   90.00
_cell.angle_beta   90.00
_cell.angle_gamma   90.00
#
_symmetry.space_group_name_H-M   'P 1'
#
loop_
_entity.id
_entity.type
_entity.pdbx_description
1 polymer ?
#
loop_
_entity_poly.entity_id
_entity_poly.type
_entity_poly.pdbx_seq_one_letter_code
_entity_poly.pdbx_strand_id
1 'polypeptide(L)'
;MNHLKHRAYKNNALFLSMINHVPENFQFVSYESVWSYTTSLIYNKTIQLDIFARAKPEDYSIIAEVKNRKQKFSKKEAAHFLEKAKAVKTLENTTKVLYFVFSSSGFYQNTIAFFKTTFNRLE
;
A
#
# COMPACT_ATOMS: atom_id res chain seq x y z
N MET A 1 9.12 -8.77 4.47
CA MET A 1 9.86 -7.50 4.70
C MET A 1 11.17 -7.41 3.90
N ASN A 2 12.10 -8.37 4.01
CA ASN A 2 13.39 -8.32 3.29
C ASN A 2 13.30 -8.24 1.76
N HIS A 3 12.23 -8.75 1.15
CA HIS A 3 12.06 -8.72 -0.30
C HIS A 3 11.87 -7.30 -0.85
N LEU A 4 11.13 -6.42 -0.17
CA LEU A 4 10.92 -5.04 -0.64
C LEU A 4 12.22 -4.24 -0.55
N LYS A 5 12.92 -4.32 0.59
CA LYS A 5 14.13 -3.56 0.88
C LYS A 5 15.35 -4.02 0.06
N HIS A 6 15.50 -5.33 -0.16
CA HIS A 6 16.73 -5.87 -0.74
C HIS A 6 16.57 -6.51 -2.12
N ARG A 7 15.36 -6.96 -2.51
CA ARG A 7 15.15 -7.66 -3.79
C ARG A 7 14.35 -6.83 -4.80
N ALA A 8 13.31 -6.12 -4.38
CA ALA A 8 12.47 -5.34 -5.28
C ALA A 8 13.23 -4.16 -5.89
N TYR A 9 14.00 -3.43 -5.07
CA TYR A 9 14.92 -2.40 -5.55
C TYR A 9 15.92 -2.93 -6.59
N LYS A 10 16.54 -4.09 -6.32
CA LYS A 10 17.54 -4.69 -7.22
C LYS A 10 16.97 -5.34 -8.48
N ASN A 11 15.68 -5.71 -8.48
CA ASN A 11 15.02 -6.40 -9.58
C ASN A 11 13.77 -5.64 -10.03
N ASN A 12 13.88 -4.30 -10.12
CA ASN A 12 12.76 -3.40 -10.39
C ASN A 12 11.89 -3.85 -11.56
N ALA A 13 12.52 -4.11 -12.72
CA ALA A 13 11.83 -4.49 -13.94
C ALA A 13 10.94 -5.74 -13.75
N LEU A 14 11.45 -6.76 -13.04
CA LEU A 14 10.71 -7.99 -12.78
C LEU A 14 9.51 -7.75 -11.87
N PHE A 15 9.66 -6.96 -10.81
CA PHE A 15 8.55 -6.72 -9.89
C PHE A 15 7.51 -5.74 -10.47
N LEU A 16 7.95 -4.73 -11.23
CA LEU A 16 7.05 -3.83 -11.95
C LEU A 16 6.23 -4.57 -13.01
N SER A 17 6.80 -5.55 -13.73
CA SER A 17 6.05 -6.33 -14.71
C SER A 17 4.94 -7.20 -14.11
N MET A 18 4.93 -7.41 -12.79
CA MET A 18 3.89 -8.15 -12.08
C MET A 18 2.75 -7.27 -11.56
N ILE A 19 2.87 -5.94 -11.68
CA ILE A 19 1.92 -4.98 -11.12
C ILE A 19 1.34 -4.15 -12.27
N ASN A 20 0.02 -4.11 -12.37
CA ASN A 20 -0.67 -3.25 -13.32
C ASN A 20 -1.08 -1.93 -12.64
N HIS A 21 -1.21 -0.87 -13.44
CA HIS A 21 -1.74 0.43 -13.01
C HIS A 21 -0.91 1.15 -11.93
N VAL A 22 0.41 1.05 -12.01
CA VAL A 22 1.34 1.93 -11.27
C VAL A 22 1.66 3.18 -12.11
N PRO A 23 1.97 4.33 -11.48
CA PRO A 23 2.46 5.50 -12.20
C PRO A 23 3.69 5.18 -13.04
N GLU A 24 3.81 5.81 -14.23
CA GLU A 24 4.91 5.55 -15.16
C GLU A 24 6.30 5.85 -14.55
N ASN A 25 6.37 6.82 -13.63
CA ASN A 25 7.58 7.20 -12.93
C ASN A 25 7.82 6.42 -11.61
N PHE A 26 7.00 5.40 -11.32
CA PHE A 26 7.21 4.57 -10.15
C PHE A 26 8.34 3.57 -10.35
N GLN A 27 9.22 3.49 -9.37
CA GLN A 27 10.19 2.42 -9.21
C GLN A 27 10.30 2.06 -7.73
N PHE A 28 10.65 0.80 -7.45
CA PHE A 28 11.10 0.44 -6.12
C PHE A 28 12.43 1.14 -5.82
N VAL A 29 12.57 1.71 -4.64
CA VAL A 29 13.79 2.42 -4.23
C VAL A 29 14.43 1.75 -3.02
N SER A 30 15.61 2.25 -2.63
CA SER A 30 16.20 1.89 -1.35
C SER A 30 15.44 2.57 -0.21
N TYR A 31 14.35 1.92 0.23
CA TYR A 31 13.52 2.42 1.32
C TYR A 31 14.33 2.59 2.62
N GLU A 32 14.14 3.72 3.29
CA GLU A 32 14.75 4.05 4.58
C GLU A 32 14.36 3.01 5.62
N SER A 33 13.07 2.64 5.63
CA SER A 33 12.51 1.60 6.49
C SER A 33 11.44 0.78 5.78
N VAL A 34 11.27 -0.46 6.22
CA VAL A 34 10.14 -1.33 5.86
C VAL A 34 9.70 -2.06 7.11
N TRP A 35 8.49 -1.82 7.60
CA TRP A 35 7.95 -2.48 8.80
C TRP A 35 6.44 -2.68 8.71
N SER A 36 5.90 -3.57 9.55
CA SER A 36 4.47 -3.54 9.87
C SER A 36 4.19 -2.35 10.77
N TYR A 37 3.11 -1.63 10.49
CA TYR A 37 2.79 -0.39 11.18
C TYR A 37 1.67 -0.60 12.17
N THR A 38 1.94 -0.35 13.44
CA THR A 38 0.93 -0.35 14.51
C THR A 38 1.10 0.94 15.29
N THR A 39 0.06 1.77 15.34
CA THR A 39 0.04 2.97 16.19
C THR A 39 -1.29 3.07 16.92
N SER A 40 -1.23 3.47 18.19
CA SER A 40 -2.40 3.77 19.00
C SER A 40 -2.68 5.26 18.89
N LEU A 41 -3.78 5.65 18.26
CA LEU A 41 -4.24 7.03 18.33
C LEU A 41 -4.77 7.32 19.73
N ILE A 42 -4.54 8.55 20.20
CA ILE A 42 -4.93 9.06 21.53
C ILE A 42 -6.44 8.88 21.84
N TYR A 43 -7.25 8.58 20.83
CA TYR A 43 -8.72 8.39 20.91
C TYR A 43 -9.18 6.93 20.68
N ASN A 44 -8.50 5.94 21.27
CA ASN A 44 -8.91 4.51 21.31
C ASN A 44 -9.01 3.77 19.95
N LYS A 45 -8.40 4.29 18.88
CA LYS A 45 -8.29 3.57 17.60
C LYS A 45 -6.84 3.18 17.32
N THR A 46 -6.56 1.89 17.33
CA THR A 46 -5.29 1.35 16.85
C THR A 46 -5.33 1.24 15.33
N ILE A 47 -4.42 1.89 14.63
CA ILE A 47 -4.19 1.66 13.20
C ILE A 47 -3.20 0.52 13.07
N GLN A 48 -3.57 -0.50 12.30
CA GLN A 48 -2.69 -1.60 11.92
C GLN A 48 -2.62 -1.75 10.40
N LEU A 49 -1.41 -1.76 9.86
CA LEU A 49 -1.10 -2.02 8.45
C LEU A 49 0.04 -3.04 8.34
N ASP A 50 -0.03 -3.89 7.33
CA ASP A 50 0.92 -4.99 7.19
C ASP A 50 2.30 -4.48 6.73
N ILE A 51 2.32 -3.44 5.89
CA ILE A 51 3.55 -2.86 5.34
C ILE A 51 3.44 -1.33 5.27
N PHE A 52 4.42 -0.66 5.86
CA PHE A 52 4.81 0.71 5.51
C PHE A 52 6.28 0.70 5.10
N ALA A 53 6.57 1.10 3.86
CA ALA A 53 7.92 1.28 3.34
C ALA A 53 8.16 2.75 3.07
N ARG A 54 8.98 3.39 3.92
CA ARG A 54 9.26 4.81 3.83
C ARG A 54 10.38 5.05 2.82
N ALA A 55 10.11 5.90 1.84
CA ALA A 55 11.08 6.37 0.86
C ALA A 55 11.46 7.83 1.15
N LYS A 56 12.46 8.33 0.41
CA LYS A 56 12.80 9.75 0.42
C LYS A 56 11.64 10.60 -0.15
N PRO A 57 11.56 11.91 0.18
CA PRO A 57 10.44 12.76 -0.24
C PRO A 57 10.18 12.82 -1.76
N GLU A 58 11.23 12.66 -2.57
CA GLU A 58 11.17 12.65 -4.03
C GLU A 58 10.57 11.36 -4.62
N ASP A 59 10.63 10.27 -3.85
CA ASP A 59 10.27 8.90 -4.24
C ASP A 59 8.91 8.47 -3.66
N TYR A 60 8.38 7.36 -4.19
CA TYR A 60 7.13 6.79 -3.68
C TYR A 60 7.40 5.92 -2.44
N SER A 61 6.82 6.32 -1.30
CA SER A 61 6.64 5.40 -0.18
C SER A 61 5.51 4.41 -0.49
N ILE A 62 5.53 3.24 0.14
CA ILE A 62 4.50 2.21 -0.04
C ILE A 62 3.73 2.01 1.27
N ILE A 63 2.41 2.01 1.18
CA ILE A 63 1.52 1.52 2.24
C ILE A 63 0.76 0.33 1.69
N ALA A 64 0.80 -0.83 2.38
CA ALA A 64 0.13 -2.03 1.88
C ALA A 64 -0.52 -2.92 2.92
N GLU A 65 -1.50 -3.69 2.46
CA GLU A 65 -2.09 -4.83 3.16
C GLU A 65 -1.88 -6.15 2.41
N VAL A 66 -1.73 -7.24 3.16
CA VAL A 66 -1.59 -8.60 2.66
C VAL A 66 -2.70 -9.46 3.25
N LYS A 67 -3.54 -10.01 2.40
CA LYS A 67 -4.63 -10.92 2.77
C LYS A 67 -4.34 -12.31 2.23
N ASN A 68 -3.78 -13.15 3.10
CA ASN A 68 -3.55 -14.55 2.81
C ASN A 68 -4.66 -15.42 3.40
N ARG A 69 -5.83 -15.46 2.74
CA ARG A 69 -7.01 -16.21 3.18
C ARG A 69 -7.92 -16.54 2.00
N LYS A 70 -8.81 -17.54 2.16
CA LYS A 70 -9.72 -18.02 1.11
C LYS A 70 -10.80 -17.01 0.69
N GLN A 71 -11.15 -16.07 1.55
CA GLN A 71 -12.16 -15.05 1.24
C GLN A 71 -11.53 -13.93 0.40
N LYS A 72 -12.26 -13.53 -0.66
CA LYS A 72 -11.92 -12.39 -1.50
C LYS A 72 -11.96 -11.07 -0.73
N PHE A 73 -11.09 -10.14 -1.10
CA PHE A 73 -11.04 -8.82 -0.50
C PHE A 73 -12.27 -7.98 -0.91
N SER A 74 -13.01 -7.51 0.10
CA SER A 74 -14.29 -6.81 -0.07
C SER A 74 -14.15 -5.30 -0.17
N LYS A 75 -15.19 -4.64 -0.69
CA LYS A 75 -15.29 -3.17 -0.73
C LYS A 75 -15.21 -2.55 0.67
N LYS A 76 -15.80 -3.20 1.68
CA LYS A 76 -15.74 -2.73 3.08
C LYS A 76 -14.31 -2.73 3.59
N GLU A 77 -13.57 -3.81 3.35
CA GLU A 77 -12.15 -3.87 3.70
C GLU A 77 -11.33 -2.84 2.94
N ALA A 78 -11.61 -2.63 1.65
CA ALA A 78 -10.93 -1.62 0.84
C ALA A 78 -11.14 -0.20 1.41
N ALA A 79 -12.37 0.15 1.80
CA ALA A 79 -12.66 1.43 2.44
C ALA A 79 -11.90 1.60 3.77
N HIS A 80 -11.92 0.58 4.63
CA HIS A 80 -11.18 0.60 5.89
C HIS A 80 -9.66 0.70 5.68
N PHE A 81 -9.12 -0.01 4.69
CA PHE A 81 -7.71 0.09 4.33
C PHE A 81 -7.34 1.52 3.92
N LEU A 82 -8.14 2.15 3.05
CA LEU A 82 -7.88 3.52 2.61
C LEU A 82 -7.93 4.53 3.75
N GLU A 83 -8.88 4.41 4.69
CA GLU A 83 -8.91 5.26 5.89
C GLU A 83 -7.62 5.15 6.71
N LYS A 84 -7.20 3.91 6.99
CA LYS A 84 -5.96 3.65 7.73
C LYS A 84 -4.73 4.19 6.99
N ALA A 85 -4.65 3.93 5.69
CA ALA A 85 -3.52 4.34 4.87
C ALA A 85 -3.40 5.87 4.76
N LYS A 86 -4.53 6.57 4.65
CA LYS A 86 -4.55 8.05 4.69
C LYS A 86 -4.11 8.58 6.06
N ALA A 87 -4.57 7.96 7.15
CA ALA A 87 -4.15 8.36 8.49
C ALA A 87 -2.63 8.19 8.67
N VAL A 88 -2.05 7.07 8.22
CA VAL A 88 -0.60 6.86 8.27
C VAL A 88 0.15 7.84 7.38
N LYS A 89 -0.34 8.12 6.16
CA LYS A 89 0.24 9.15 5.30
C LYS A 89 0.36 10.51 6.01
N THR A 90 -0.70 10.91 6.72
CA THR A 90 -0.73 12.16 7.49
C THR A 90 0.22 12.12 8.69
N LEU A 91 0.18 11.06 9.49
CA LEU A 91 1.02 10.92 10.69
C LEU A 91 2.51 10.92 10.36
N GLU A 92 2.89 10.28 9.25
CA GLU A 92 4.27 10.16 8.79
C GLU A 92 4.73 11.33 7.91
N ASN A 93 3.86 12.31 7.69
CA ASN A 93 4.08 13.47 6.81
C ASN A 93 4.64 13.07 5.43
N THR A 94 4.06 12.03 4.82
CA THR A 94 4.56 11.49 3.55
C THR A 94 3.78 12.06 2.37
N THR A 95 4.46 12.64 1.40
CA THR A 95 3.82 13.34 0.26
C THR A 95 3.43 12.37 -0.86
N LYS A 96 4.40 11.58 -1.35
CA LYS A 96 4.24 10.56 -2.39
C LYS A 96 4.06 9.17 -1.79
N VAL A 97 2.87 8.60 -1.98
CA VAL A 97 2.53 7.26 -1.48
C VAL A 97 1.82 6.46 -2.55
N LEU A 98 2.25 5.22 -2.73
CA LEU A 98 1.51 4.17 -3.42
C LEU A 98 0.84 3.23 -2.43
N TYR A 99 -0.40 2.87 -2.75
CA TYR A 99 -1.22 2.00 -1.93
C TYR A 99 -1.36 0.65 -2.61
N PHE A 100 -0.95 -0.42 -1.92
CA PHE A 100 -1.09 -1.79 -2.43
C PHE A 100 -1.99 -2.64 -1.54
N VAL A 101 -2.77 -3.51 -2.17
CA VAL A 101 -3.41 -4.63 -1.49
C VAL A 101 -3.04 -5.89 -2.23
N PHE A 102 -2.45 -6.85 -1.53
CA PHE A 102 -2.18 -8.19 -2.04
C PHE A 102 -3.23 -9.14 -1.47
N SER A 103 -3.96 -9.85 -2.31
CA SER A 103 -4.95 -10.84 -1.87
C SER A 103 -4.73 -12.15 -2.61
N SER A 104 -4.50 -13.24 -1.87
CA SER A 104 -4.27 -14.56 -2.47
C SER A 104 -5.52 -15.13 -3.15
N SER A 105 -6.71 -14.75 -2.69
CA SER A 105 -7.99 -15.15 -3.31
C SER A 105 -8.55 -14.10 -4.29
N GLY A 106 -7.85 -12.98 -4.46
CA GLY A 106 -8.28 -11.87 -5.31
C GLY A 106 -9.39 -11.00 -4.71
N PHE A 107 -10.05 -10.25 -5.58
CA PHE A 107 -10.99 -9.18 -5.21
C PHE A 107 -12.40 -9.49 -5.73
N TYR A 108 -13.43 -8.99 -5.04
CA TYR A 108 -14.75 -8.88 -5.65
C TYR A 108 -14.75 -7.78 -6.73
N GLN A 109 -15.57 -7.93 -7.78
CA GLN A 109 -15.64 -6.96 -8.88
C GLN A 109 -16.01 -5.55 -8.41
N ASN A 110 -16.93 -5.45 -7.44
CA ASN A 110 -17.32 -4.17 -6.84
C ASN A 110 -16.17 -3.52 -6.04
N THR A 111 -15.23 -4.32 -5.51
CA THR A 111 -14.01 -3.82 -4.87
C THR A 111 -13.05 -3.22 -5.91
N ILE A 112 -12.86 -3.91 -7.05
CA ILE A 112 -12.04 -3.40 -8.15
C ILE A 112 -12.63 -2.09 -8.70
N ALA A 113 -13.94 -2.06 -8.93
CA ALA A 113 -14.65 -0.85 -9.37
C ALA A 113 -14.48 0.29 -8.34
N PHE A 114 -14.59 -0.01 -7.05
CA PHE A 114 -14.35 0.96 -5.99
C PHE A 114 -12.93 1.55 -6.05
N PHE A 115 -11.90 0.74 -6.26
CA PHE A 115 -10.52 1.23 -6.41
C PHE A 115 -10.36 2.11 -7.64
N LYS A 116 -10.84 1.68 -8.80
CA LYS A 116 -10.77 2.48 -10.05
C LYS A 116 -11.42 3.85 -9.87
N THR A 117 -12.63 3.90 -9.29
CA THR A 117 -13.32 5.18 -9.06
C THR A 117 -12.62 6.05 -8.00
N THR A 118 -12.04 5.44 -6.97
CA THR A 118 -11.45 6.19 -5.85
C THR A 118 -10.06 6.73 -6.19
N PHE A 119 -9.24 5.95 -6.90
CA PHE A 119 -7.88 6.38 -7.28
C PHE A 119 -7.87 7.33 -8.47
N ASN A 120 -8.78 7.17 -9.45
CA ASN A 120 -8.94 8.15 -10.55
C ASN A 120 -9.45 9.53 -10.08
N ARG A 121 -9.83 9.68 -8.80
CA ARG A 121 -10.27 10.95 -8.20
C ARG A 121 -9.22 11.58 -7.27
N LEU A 122 -8.07 10.92 -7.10
CA LEU A 122 -6.99 11.34 -6.20
C LEU A 122 -5.73 11.80 -6.96
N GLU A 123 -5.79 11.79 -8.29
CA GLU A 123 -4.88 12.51 -9.21
C GLU A 123 -5.51 13.85 -9.60
#